data_AF-A0A6B9Y3X6-F1
#
_entry.id   AF-A0A6B9Y3X6-F1
#
_cell.length_a   1.000
_cell.length_b   1.000
_cell.length_c   1.000
_cell.angle_alpha   90.00
_cell.angle_beta   90.00
_cell.angle_gamma   90.00
#
_symmetry.space_group_name_H-M   'P 1'
#
loop_
_entity.id
_entity.type
_entity.pdbx_description
1 polymer ?
#
loop_
_entity_poly.entity_id
_entity_poly.type
_entity_poly.pdbx_seq_one_letter_code
_entity_poly.pdbx_strand_id
1 'polypeptide(L)'
;MDVEAFLETRLDRAAIPLAVGDVVAILVVLTIGANQHNPTDFLIENPLYLLGIYAPFLIGWVLVAPLVGAYSPGAVESAKASVPLVIRSWVPAALIGLGLRATPIFHGGVQLIFVAVMVVTGAVALAVWRVLYFKIRS
;
A
#
# COMPACT_ATOMS: atom_id res chain seq x y z
N MET A 1 18.12 -15.08 16.29
CA MET A 1 18.29 -14.59 14.91
C MET A 1 18.77 -13.17 15.03
N ASP A 2 19.91 -12.83 14.42
CA ASP A 2 20.32 -11.42 14.35
C ASP A 2 19.47 -10.68 13.29
N VAL A 3 19.63 -9.36 13.23
CA VAL A 3 18.85 -8.51 12.32
C VAL A 3 19.15 -8.84 10.86
N GLU A 4 20.40 -9.18 10.53
CA GLU A 4 20.82 -9.46 9.16
C GLU A 4 20.11 -10.71 8.62
N ALA A 5 20.17 -11.82 9.36
CA ALA A 5 19.50 -13.06 9.00
C ALA A 5 17.98 -12.89 8.92
N PHE A 6 17.38 -12.01 9.74
CA PHE A 6 15.97 -11.66 9.60
C PHE A 6 15.70 -10.92 8.29
N LEU A 7 16.50 -9.89 7.96
CA LEU A 7 16.31 -9.09 6.75
C LEU A 7 16.48 -9.91 5.46
N GLU A 8 17.40 -10.87 5.43
CA GLU A 8 17.56 -11.79 4.30
C GLU A 8 16.28 -12.60 4.01
N THR A 9 15.49 -12.93 5.04
CA THR A 9 14.20 -13.62 4.85
C THR A 9 13.07 -12.69 4.39
N ARG A 10 13.27 -11.37 4.46
CA ARG A 10 12.23 -10.35 4.26
C ARG A 10 12.42 -9.50 3.03
N LEU A 11 13.64 -9.32 2.57
CA LEU A 11 13.99 -8.41 1.49
C LEU A 11 14.77 -9.13 0.41
N ASP A 12 14.27 -9.04 -0.81
CA ASP A 12 14.94 -9.46 -2.03
C ASP A 12 15.06 -8.27 -2.98
N ARG A 13 16.25 -8.07 -3.55
CA ARG A 13 16.50 -7.00 -4.53
C ARG A 13 15.61 -7.15 -5.77
N ALA A 14 15.25 -8.38 -6.15
CA ALA A 14 14.33 -8.65 -7.24
C ALA A 14 12.90 -8.14 -6.97
N ALA A 15 12.58 -7.77 -5.73
CA ALA A 15 11.28 -7.21 -5.35
C ALA A 15 11.14 -5.70 -5.61
N ILE A 16 12.20 -5.00 -6.06
CA ILE A 16 12.14 -3.55 -6.35
C ILE A 16 10.98 -3.18 -7.28
N PRO A 17 10.74 -3.87 -8.42
CA PRO A 17 9.61 -3.55 -9.29
C PRO A 17 8.25 -3.75 -8.59
N LEU A 18 8.15 -4.76 -7.71
CA LEU A 18 6.95 -4.99 -6.91
C LEU A 18 6.70 -3.81 -5.97
N ALA A 19 7.74 -3.37 -5.25
CA ALA A 19 7.65 -2.23 -4.34
C ALA A 19 7.23 -0.94 -5.04
N VAL A 20 7.82 -0.64 -6.20
CA VAL A 20 7.44 0.55 -7.00
C VAL A 20 5.98 0.48 -7.40
N GLY A 21 5.53 -0.63 -7.96
CA GLY A 21 4.15 -0.73 -8.42
C GLY A 21 3.14 -0.84 -7.28
N ASP A 22 3.51 -1.35 -6.10
CA ASP A 22 2.65 -1.29 -4.92
C ASP A 22 2.42 0.16 -4.48
N VAL A 23 3.49 0.96 -4.42
CA VAL A 23 3.38 2.40 -4.09
C VAL A 23 2.51 3.10 -5.11
N VAL A 24 2.71 2.85 -6.41
CA VAL A 24 1.85 3.40 -7.46
C VAL A 24 0.40 2.96 -7.29
N ALA A 25 0.13 1.68 -7.01
CA ALA A 25 -1.23 1.17 -6.80
C ALA A 25 -1.91 1.84 -5.60
N ILE A 26 -1.20 2.01 -4.48
CA ILE A 26 -1.70 2.73 -3.30
C ILE A 26 -2.02 4.18 -3.64
N LEU A 27 -1.09 4.88 -4.31
CA LEU A 27 -1.31 6.28 -4.72
C LEU A 27 -2.50 6.41 -5.66
N VAL A 28 -2.68 5.50 -6.61
CA VAL A 28 -3.82 5.50 -7.54
C VAL A 28 -5.14 5.33 -6.78
N VAL A 29 -5.25 4.34 -5.89
CA VAL A 29 -6.47 4.13 -5.07
C VAL A 29 -6.80 5.38 -4.25
N LEU A 30 -5.80 5.96 -3.59
CA LEU A 30 -6.01 7.15 -2.76
C LEU A 30 -6.38 8.38 -3.60
N THR A 31 -5.81 8.54 -4.79
CA THR A 31 -6.12 9.64 -5.70
C THR A 31 -7.53 9.52 -6.26
N ILE A 32 -7.94 8.32 -6.69
CA ILE A 32 -9.30 8.07 -7.15
C ILE A 32 -10.30 8.39 -6.03
N GLY A 33 -10.04 7.91 -4.80
CA GLY A 33 -10.89 8.23 -3.65
C GLY A 33 -10.92 9.73 -3.33
N ALA A 34 -9.79 10.42 -3.37
CA ALA A 34 -9.73 11.87 -3.17
C ALA A 34 -10.59 12.62 -4.21
N ASN A 35 -10.49 12.24 -5.48
CA ASN A 35 -11.23 12.85 -6.59
C ASN A 35 -12.74 12.56 -6.54
N GLN A 36 -13.16 11.47 -5.89
CA GLN A 36 -14.58 11.18 -5.65
C GLN A 36 -15.20 12.10 -4.59
N HIS A 37 -14.38 12.70 -3.73
CA HIS A 37 -14.84 13.55 -2.62
C HIS A 37 -14.46 15.02 -2.77
N ASN A 38 -13.63 15.37 -3.75
CA ASN A 38 -13.15 16.73 -4.00
C ASN A 38 -13.13 16.98 -5.51
N PRO A 39 -13.42 18.21 -5.98
CA PRO A 39 -13.26 18.56 -7.39
C PRO A 39 -11.84 18.31 -7.89
N THR A 40 -11.69 17.87 -9.14
CA THR A 40 -10.37 17.61 -9.74
C THR A 40 -9.48 18.85 -9.72
N ASP A 41 -10.02 20.02 -10.09
CA ASP A 41 -9.28 21.28 -10.13
C ASP A 41 -8.71 21.65 -8.75
N PHE A 42 -9.50 21.42 -7.68
CA PHE A 42 -9.03 21.62 -6.31
C PHE A 42 -7.81 20.75 -5.98
N LEU A 43 -7.80 19.48 -6.39
CA LEU A 43 -6.68 18.58 -6.10
C LEU A 43 -5.41 18.95 -6.87
N ILE A 44 -5.56 19.46 -8.10
CA ILE A 44 -4.45 19.98 -8.91
C ILE A 44 -3.85 21.23 -8.27
N GLU A 45 -4.70 22.15 -7.81
CA GLU A 45 -4.27 23.40 -7.17
C GLU A 45 -3.71 23.19 -5.75
N ASN A 46 -4.05 22.08 -5.09
CA ASN A 46 -3.67 21.81 -3.70
C ASN A 46 -2.87 20.50 -3.54
N PRO A 47 -1.66 20.37 -4.13
CA PRO A 47 -0.90 19.12 -4.09
C PRO A 47 -0.50 18.68 -2.68
N LEU A 48 -0.33 19.63 -1.74
CA LEU A 48 -0.05 19.31 -0.33
C LEU A 48 -1.21 18.59 0.36
N TYR A 49 -2.45 18.82 -0.08
CA TYR A 49 -3.62 18.12 0.44
C TYR A 49 -3.55 16.63 0.09
N LEU A 50 -3.18 16.30 -1.15
CA LEU A 50 -2.97 14.91 -1.59
C LEU A 50 -1.84 14.24 -0.82
N LEU A 51 -0.72 14.94 -0.59
CA LEU A 51 0.36 14.41 0.26
C LEU A 51 -0.11 14.09 1.67
N GLY A 52 -0.99 14.92 2.24
CA GLY A 52 -1.62 14.68 3.53
C GLY A 52 -2.55 13.45 3.55
N ILE A 53 -3.12 13.06 2.40
CA ILE A 53 -3.92 11.82 2.25
C ILE A 53 -3.01 10.61 2.07
N TYR A 54 -1.92 10.73 1.30
CA TYR A 54 -1.00 9.62 1.01
C TYR A 54 -0.16 9.22 2.22
N ALA A 55 0.41 10.21 2.91
CA ALA A 55 1.36 10.01 3.99
C ALA A 55 0.94 8.94 5.03
N PRO A 56 -0.26 8.96 5.63
CA PRO A 56 -0.61 8.00 6.67
C PRO A 56 -0.57 6.54 6.16
N PHE A 57 -1.04 6.28 4.93
CA PHE A 57 -1.03 4.94 4.36
C PHE A 57 0.36 4.51 3.89
N LEU A 58 1.16 5.43 3.35
CA LEU A 58 2.55 5.13 2.99
C LEU A 58 3.41 4.86 4.24
N ILE A 59 3.18 5.57 5.34
CA ILE A 59 3.81 5.29 6.63
C ILE A 59 3.46 3.87 7.09
N GLY A 60 2.17 3.53 7.13
CA GLY A 60 1.72 2.18 7.47
C GLY A 60 2.33 1.12 6.55
N TRP A 61 2.40 1.41 5.25
CA TRP A 61 2.95 0.50 4.25
C TRP A 61 4.44 0.25 4.46
N VAL A 62 5.26 1.30 4.59
CA VAL A 62 6.71 1.20 4.79
C VAL A 62 7.04 0.45 6.08
N LEU A 63 6.26 0.64 7.14
CA LEU A 63 6.48 -0.05 8.42
C LEU A 63 6.15 -1.54 8.35
N VAL A 64 5.11 -1.92 7.61
CA VAL A 64 4.52 -3.27 7.69
C VAL A 64 4.96 -4.18 6.55
N ALA A 65 5.02 -3.67 5.32
CA ALA A 65 5.25 -4.48 4.13
C ALA A 65 6.57 -5.28 4.17
N PRO A 66 7.71 -4.70 4.59
CA PRO A 66 8.94 -5.46 4.78
C PRO A 66 8.81 -6.54 5.86
N LEU A 67 8.21 -6.20 7.00
CA LEU A 67 8.12 -7.10 8.17
C LEU A 67 7.23 -8.32 7.91
N VAL A 68 6.14 -8.14 7.17
CA VAL A 68 5.23 -9.23 6.80
C VAL A 68 5.79 -10.04 5.63
N GLY A 69 6.66 -9.45 4.81
CA GLY A 69 7.35 -10.13 3.71
C GLY A 69 6.73 -9.88 2.34
N ALA A 70 6.14 -8.71 2.09
CA ALA A 70 5.67 -8.30 0.76
C ALA A 70 6.79 -8.27 -0.29
N TYR A 71 8.04 -8.20 0.17
CA TYR A 71 9.27 -8.07 -0.61
C TYR A 71 10.27 -9.21 -0.36
N SER A 72 9.83 -10.31 0.23
CA SER A 72 10.68 -11.47 0.51
C SER A 72 11.03 -12.24 -0.77
N PRO A 73 12.02 -13.16 -0.72
CA PRO A 73 12.30 -14.06 -1.83
C PRO A 73 11.05 -14.83 -2.31
N GLY A 74 10.22 -15.31 -1.38
CA GLY A 74 8.95 -15.96 -1.73
C GLY A 74 7.96 -15.06 -2.46
N ALA A 75 7.99 -13.74 -2.23
CA ALA A 75 7.10 -12.80 -2.91
C ALA A 75 7.44 -12.59 -4.39
N VAL A 76 8.69 -12.89 -4.81
CA VAL A 76 9.16 -12.74 -6.20
C VAL A 76 9.11 -14.03 -7.01
N GLU A 77 8.76 -15.16 -6.39
CA GLU A 77 8.69 -16.48 -7.02
C GLU A 77 7.53 -16.61 -8.01
N SER A 78 6.32 -16.21 -7.60
CA SER A 78 5.11 -16.34 -8.42
C SER A 78 3.98 -15.46 -7.94
N ALA A 79 2.98 -15.19 -8.80
CA ALA A 79 1.75 -14.49 -8.40
C ALA A 79 1.01 -15.22 -7.26
N LYS A 80 1.00 -16.56 -7.28
CA LYS A 80 0.34 -17.40 -6.26
C LYS A 80 0.96 -17.21 -4.88
N ALA A 81 2.27 -17.01 -4.79
CA ALA A 81 2.96 -16.71 -3.54
C ALA A 81 2.86 -15.21 -3.17
N SER A 82 2.95 -14.32 -4.16
CA SER A 82 3.01 -12.87 -3.97
C SER A 82 1.70 -12.25 -3.47
N VAL A 83 0.56 -12.67 -4.03
CA VAL A 83 -0.76 -12.07 -3.73
C VAL A 83 -1.15 -12.24 -2.25
N PRO A 84 -1.05 -13.43 -1.64
CA PRO A 84 -1.33 -13.56 -0.20
C PRO A 84 -0.41 -12.70 0.68
N LEU A 85 0.87 -12.58 0.33
CA LEU A 85 1.83 -11.79 1.10
C LEU A 85 1.51 -10.29 1.05
N VAL A 86 1.19 -9.75 -0.13
CA VAL A 86 0.84 -8.33 -0.27
C VAL A 86 -0.47 -8.00 0.45
N ILE A 87 -1.48 -8.88 0.40
CA ILE A 87 -2.75 -8.67 1.11
C ILE A 87 -2.56 -8.71 2.63
N ARG A 88 -1.81 -9.71 3.15
CA ARG A 88 -1.51 -9.82 4.58
C ARG A 88 -0.69 -8.64 5.10
N SER A 89 0.09 -8.01 4.23
CA SER A 89 0.84 -6.78 4.54
C SER A 89 -0.09 -5.56 4.54
N TRP A 90 -0.99 -5.47 3.55
CA TRP A 90 -1.87 -4.32 3.37
C TRP A 90 -2.83 -4.12 4.52
N VAL A 91 -3.48 -5.19 5.01
CA VAL A 91 -4.48 -5.05 6.07
C VAL A 91 -3.94 -4.32 7.32
N PRO A 92 -2.85 -4.78 7.97
CA PRO A 92 -2.25 -4.05 9.08
C PRO A 92 -1.70 -2.67 8.69
N ALA A 93 -1.10 -2.51 7.50
CA ALA A 93 -0.63 -1.21 7.01
C ALA A 93 -1.77 -0.18 6.90
N ALA A 94 -2.91 -0.60 6.32
CA ALA A 94 -4.09 0.22 6.15
C ALA A 94 -4.68 0.62 7.51
N LEU A 95 -4.70 -0.29 8.49
CA LEU A 95 -5.15 0.01 9.84
C LEU A 95 -4.25 1.05 10.54
N ILE A 96 -2.93 1.01 10.33
CA ILE A 96 -2.03 2.06 10.80
C ILE A 96 -2.37 3.40 10.13
N GLY A 97 -2.53 3.41 8.81
CA GLY A 97 -2.89 4.63 8.08
C GLY A 97 -4.23 5.21 8.53
N LEU A 98 -5.23 4.36 8.77
CA LEU A 98 -6.53 4.77 9.33
C LEU A 98 -6.36 5.32 10.75
N GLY A 99 -5.57 4.67 11.60
CA GLY A 99 -5.26 5.17 12.95
C GLY A 99 -4.62 6.56 12.92
N LEU A 100 -3.66 6.78 12.03
CA LEU A 100 -3.05 8.09 11.83
C LEU A 100 -4.08 9.13 11.34
N ARG A 101 -4.97 8.75 10.41
CA ARG A 101 -6.06 9.61 9.94
C ARG A 101 -7.14 9.90 10.97
N ALA A 102 -7.26 9.10 12.02
CA ALA A 102 -8.15 9.38 13.13
C ALA A 102 -7.62 10.51 14.04
N THR A 103 -6.37 10.94 13.85
CA THR A 103 -5.77 12.05 14.60
C THR A 103 -5.99 13.40 13.91
N PRO A 104 -5.84 14.52 14.63
CA PRO A 104 -5.87 15.86 14.03
C PRO A 104 -4.70 16.18 13.07
N ILE A 105 -3.69 15.32 12.98
CA ILE A 105 -2.47 15.55 12.19
C ILE A 105 -2.74 15.39 10.69
N PHE A 106 -3.65 14.48 10.32
CA PHE A 106 -3.93 14.12 8.93
C PHE A 106 -5.39 14.39 8.57
N HIS A 107 -5.63 14.71 7.30
CA HIS A 107 -6.97 15.07 6.84
C HIS A 107 -7.95 13.89 6.79
N GLY A 108 -9.22 14.23 7.00
CA GLY A 108 -10.38 13.44 6.56
C GLY A 108 -10.95 12.41 7.54
N GLY A 109 -10.39 12.26 8.75
CA GLY A 109 -10.96 11.38 9.79
C GLY A 109 -11.12 9.92 9.37
N VAL A 110 -11.92 9.16 10.14
CA VAL A 110 -12.23 7.75 9.86
C VAL A 110 -13.72 7.47 10.07
N GLN A 111 -14.37 6.94 9.03
CA GLN A 111 -15.71 6.37 9.11
C GLN A 111 -15.63 4.85 8.87
N LEU A 112 -16.55 4.07 9.46
CA LEU A 112 -16.50 2.62 9.36
C LEU A 112 -16.59 2.12 7.90
N ILE A 113 -17.43 2.76 7.07
CA ILE A 113 -17.52 2.41 5.65
C ILE A 113 -16.22 2.72 4.91
N PHE A 114 -15.54 3.81 5.28
CA PHE A 114 -14.25 4.17 4.70
C PHE A 114 -13.17 3.14 5.05
N VAL A 115 -13.17 2.59 6.26
CA VAL A 115 -12.27 1.47 6.64
C VAL A 115 -12.46 0.30 5.69
N ALA A 116 -13.70 -0.16 5.50
CA ALA A 116 -14.00 -1.30 4.64
C ALA A 116 -13.59 -1.04 3.19
N VAL A 117 -13.96 0.12 2.63
CA VAL A 117 -13.62 0.51 1.25
C VAL A 117 -12.10 0.57 1.08
N MET A 118 -11.37 1.20 1.99
CA MET A 118 -9.92 1.36 1.87
C MET A 118 -9.17 0.04 1.97
N VAL A 119 -9.55 -0.81 2.92
CA VAL A 119 -8.94 -2.15 3.06
C VAL A 119 -9.19 -2.99 1.81
N VAL A 120 -10.43 -3.04 1.31
CA VAL A 120 -10.80 -3.88 0.16
C VAL A 120 -10.20 -3.34 -1.14
N THR A 121 -10.36 -2.05 -1.45
CA THR A 121 -9.87 -1.47 -2.71
C THR A 121 -8.35 -1.51 -2.79
N GLY A 122 -7.64 -1.22 -1.69
CA GLY A 122 -6.18 -1.36 -1.65
C GLY A 122 -5.74 -2.82 -1.83
N ALA A 123 -6.40 -3.78 -1.18
CA ALA A 123 -6.09 -5.20 -1.36
C ALA A 123 -6.28 -5.66 -2.81
N VAL A 124 -7.39 -5.23 -3.45
CA VAL A 124 -7.67 -5.54 -4.85
C VAL A 124 -6.62 -4.91 -5.76
N ALA A 125 -6.32 -3.62 -5.62
CA ALA A 125 -5.35 -2.93 -6.45
C ALA A 125 -3.95 -3.56 -6.36
N LEU A 126 -3.50 -3.87 -5.14
CA LEU A 126 -2.22 -4.54 -4.90
C LEU A 126 -2.21 -5.95 -5.49
N ALA A 127 -3.28 -6.74 -5.30
CA ALA A 127 -3.38 -8.07 -5.87
C ALA A 127 -3.37 -8.05 -7.42
N VAL A 128 -4.11 -7.13 -8.02
CA VAL A 128 -4.12 -6.91 -9.48
C VAL A 128 -2.73 -6.56 -9.97
N TRP A 129 -2.03 -5.64 -9.31
CA TRP A 129 -0.66 -5.29 -9.65
C TRP A 129 0.27 -6.52 -9.61
N ARG A 130 0.24 -7.32 -8.53
CA ARG A 130 1.06 -8.54 -8.43
C ARG A 130 0.77 -9.49 -9.61
N VAL A 131 -0.49 -9.73 -9.92
CA VAL A 131 -0.86 -10.59 -11.06
C VAL A 131 -0.32 -10.03 -12.38
N LEU A 132 -0.48 -8.72 -12.62
CA LEU A 132 -0.01 -8.07 -13.85
C LEU A 132 1.51 -8.14 -13.98
N TYR A 133 2.26 -7.86 -12.91
CA TYR A 133 3.72 -7.96 -12.91
C TYR A 133 4.20 -9.34 -13.38
N PHE A 134 3.65 -10.42 -12.80
CA PHE A 134 4.05 -11.78 -13.17
C PHE A 134 3.60 -12.18 -14.58
N LYS A 135 2.49 -11.62 -15.09
CA LYS A 135 2.08 -11.82 -16.49
C LYS A 135 2.98 -11.08 -17.49
N ILE A 136 3.57 -9.96 -17.11
CA ILE A 136 4.46 -9.16 -17.99
C ILE A 136 5.88 -9.73 -17.98
N ARG A 137 6.32 -10.29 -16.84
CA ARG A 137 7.64 -10.90 -16.68
C ARG A 137 7.79 -12.27 -17.37
N SER A 138 6.68 -12.99 -17.55
CA SER A 138 6.64 -14.37 -18.05
C SER A 138 6.90 -14.48 -19.55
#